data_AF-A0A2N5ZEE2-F1
#
_entry.id   AF-A0A2N5ZEE2-F1
#
_cell.length_a   1.000
_cell.length_b   1.000
_cell.length_c   1.000
_cell.angle_alpha   90.00
_cell.angle_beta   90.00
_cell.angle_gamma   90.00
#
_symmetry.space_group_name_H-M   'P 1'
#
loop_
_entity.id
_entity.type
_entity.pdbx_description
1 polymer ?
#
loop_
_entity_poly.entity_id
_entity_poly.type
_entity_poly.pdbx_seq_one_letter_code
_entity_poly.pdbx_strand_id
1 'polypeptide(L)' 'MFFLLAAPLDVESKYLQVLAHLSRLLREKDFRERLLDAKDPQEILDILNT' A
#
# COMPACT_ATOMS: atom_id res chain seq x y z
N MET A 1 7.28 -1.41 8.79
CA MET A 1 7.12 -1.07 7.37
C MET A 1 6.61 0.36 7.31
N PHE A 2 7.14 1.18 6.41
CA PHE A 2 6.73 2.58 6.26
C PHE A 2 6.24 2.81 4.84
N PHE A 3 5.21 3.64 4.69
CA PHE A 3 4.67 4.04 3.41
C PHE A 3 4.77 5.56 3.30
N LEU A 4 5.33 6.02 2.20
CA LEU A 4 5.39 7.43 1.85
C LEU A 4 4.47 7.64 0.65
N LEU A 5 3.48 8.51 0.81
CA LEU A 5 2.70 9.02 -0.31
C LEU A 5 3.11 10.46 -0.59
N ALA A 6 3.64 10.70 -1.78
CA ALA A 6 3.83 12.04 -2.31
C ALA A 6 2.55 12.44 -3.07
N ALA A 7 1.94 13.54 -2.67
CA ALA A 7 0.69 14.04 -3.21
C ALA A 7 0.79 15.55 -3.49
N PRO A 8 0.15 16.08 -4.54
CA PRO A 8 -0.09 17.50 -4.69
C PRO A 8 -0.99 18.01 -3.54
N LEU A 9 -0.77 19.25 -3.10
CA LEU A 9 -1.53 19.89 -2.01
C LEU A 9 -3.04 19.92 -2.28
N ASP A 10 -3.45 19.92 -3.54
CA ASP A 10 -4.83 20.21 -3.94
C ASP A 10 -5.73 18.96 -4.02
N VAL A 11 -5.19 17.77 -3.72
CA VAL A 11 -5.88 16.47 -3.88
C VAL A 11 -5.89 15.61 -2.60
N GLU A 12 -5.68 16.24 -1.44
CA GLU A 12 -5.54 15.58 -0.12
C GLU A 12 -6.54 14.44 0.15
N SER A 13 -7.81 14.62 -0.20
CA SER A 13 -8.87 13.66 0.14
C SER A 13 -8.67 12.29 -0.51
N LYS A 14 -8.16 12.23 -1.76
CA LYS A 14 -7.96 10.97 -2.47
C LYS A 14 -6.77 10.18 -1.92
N TYR A 15 -5.68 10.86 -1.60
CA TYR A 15 -4.48 10.21 -1.04
C TYR A 15 -4.71 9.70 0.38
N LEU A 16 -5.46 10.43 1.20
CA LEU A 16 -5.90 9.95 2.51
C LEU A 16 -6.79 8.70 2.41
N GLN A 17 -7.70 8.65 1.43
CA GLN A 17 -8.51 7.45 1.18
C GLN A 17 -7.65 6.26 0.77
N VAL A 18 -6.64 6.47 -0.09
CA VAL A 18 -5.68 5.42 -0.48
C VAL A 18 -4.90 4.93 0.74
N LEU A 19 -4.38 5.83 1.58
CA LEU A 19 -3.66 5.47 2.79
C LEU A 19 -4.55 4.68 3.77
N ALA A 20 -5.81 5.09 3.93
CA ALA A 20 -6.77 4.40 4.80
C ALA A 20 -7.11 3.00 4.27
N HIS A 21 -7.28 2.85 2.95
CA HIS A 21 -7.48 1.56 2.30
C HIS A 21 -6.26 0.65 2.50
N LEU A 22 -5.06 1.16 2.20
CA LEU A 22 -3.81 0.42 2.36
C LEU A 22 -3.58 -0.01 3.81
N SER A 23 -3.89 0.87 4.77
CA SER A 23 -3.82 0.58 6.20
C SER A 23 -4.76 -0.54 6.65
N ARG A 24 -5.87 -0.76 5.94
CA ARG A 24 -6.78 -1.88 6.19
C ARG A 24 -6.21 -3.18 5.63
N LEU A 25 -5.74 -3.18 4.38
CA LEU A 25 -5.11 -4.35 3.76
C LEU A 25 -3.91 -4.86 4.56
N LEU A 26 -3.08 -3.95 5.10
CA LEU A 26 -1.91 -4.31 5.91
C LEU A 26 -2.24 -4.97 7.26
N ARG A 27 -3.49 -4.89 7.73
CA ARG A 27 -3.94 -5.62 8.93
C ARG A 27 -4.18 -7.09 8.62
N GLU A 28 -4.39 -7.45 7.36
CA GLU A 28 -4.49 -8.83 6.93
C GLU A 28 -3.09 -9.44 6.96
N LYS A 29 -2.93 -10.48 7.78
CA LYS A 29 -1.64 -11.10 8.05
C LYS A 29 -1.00 -11.62 6.77
N ASP A 30 -1.77 -12.34 5.95
CA ASP A 30 -1.31 -12.95 4.71
C ASP A 30 -0.86 -11.89 3.69
N PHE A 31 -1.63 -10.81 3.55
CA PHE A 31 -1.27 -9.69 2.67
C PHE A 31 0.04 -9.04 3.10
N ARG A 32 0.18 -8.78 4.41
CA ARG A 32 1.39 -8.20 4.97
C ARG A 32 2.61 -9.10 4.79
N GLU A 33 2.45 -10.41 4.99
CA GLU A 33 3.55 -11.38 4.82
C GLU A 33 3.98 -11.46 3.36
N ARG A 34 3.04 -11.55 2.41
CA ARG A 34 3.34 -11.47 0.97
C ARG A 34 4.13 -10.21 0.60
N LEU A 35 3.72 -9.05 1.13
CA LEU A 35 4.43 -7.78 0.89
C LEU A 35 5.84 -7.74 1.48
N LEU A 36 6.08 -8.40 2.62
CA LEU A 36 7.40 -8.48 3.24
C LEU A 36 8.33 -9.48 2.53
N ASP A 37 7.75 -10.54 1.96
CA ASP A 37 8.51 -11.59 1.28
C ASP A 37 8.87 -11.26 -0.17
N ALA A 38 8.17 -10.30 -0.78
CA ALA A 38 8.38 -9.84 -2.15
C ALA A 38 9.85 -9.51 -2.44
N LYS A 39 10.38 -10.03 -3.55
CA LYS A 39 11.80 -9.93 -3.92
C LYS A 39 12.10 -8.79 -4.86
N ASP A 40 11.10 -8.31 -5.59
CA ASP A 40 11.25 -7.25 -6.56
C ASP A 40 10.02 -6.33 -6.62
N PRO A 41 10.15 -5.15 -7.24
CA PRO A 41 9.05 -4.18 -7.31
C PRO A 41 7.81 -4.68 -8.05
N GLN A 42 7.96 -5.61 -9.01
CA GLN A 42 6.84 -6.15 -9.79
C GLN A 42 5.96 -7.03 -8.90
N GLU A 43 6.55 -7.88 -8.06
CA GLU A 43 5.81 -8.69 -7.09
C GLU A 43 4.99 -7.82 -6.12
N ILE A 44 5.54 -6.68 -5.68
CA ILE A 44 4.81 -5.71 -4.84
C ILE A 44 3.57 -5.20 -5.59
N LEU A 45 3.71 -4.81 -6.86
CA LEU A 45 2.59 -4.32 -7.67
C LEU A 45 1.52 -5.39 -7.87
N ASP A 46 1.91 -6.63 -8.08
CA ASP A 46 0.99 -7.76 -8.25
C ASP A 46 0.20 -8.05 -6.97
N ILE A 47 0.84 -7.92 -5.80
CA ILE A 47 0.18 -8.05 -4.50
C ILE A 47 -0.83 -6.92 -4.28
N LEU A 48 -0.50 -5.67 -4.65
CA LEU A 48 -1.40 -4.52 -4.50
C LEU A 48 -2.61 -4.53 -5.46
N ASN A 49 -2.51 -5.25 -6.58
CA ASN A 49 -3.56 -5.37 -7.59
C ASN A 49 -4.54 -6.53 -7.33
N THR A 50 -4.34 -7.32 -6.27
CA THR A 50 -5.22 -8.43 -5.86
C THR A 50 -6.42 -7.91 -5.08
#